data_AF-A0A3M7MJQ8-F1
#
_entry.id   AF-A0A3M7MJQ8-F1
#
_cell.length_a   1.000
_cell.length_b   1.000
_cell.length_c   1.000
_cell.angle_alpha   90.00
_cell.angle_beta   90.00
_cell.angle_gamma   90.00
#
_symmetry.space_group_name_H-M   'P 1'
#
loop_
_entity.id
_entity.type
_entity.pdbx_description
1 polymer ?
#
loop_
_entity_poly.entity_id
_entity_poly.type
_entity_poly.pdbx_seq_one_letter_code
_entity_poly.pdbx_strand_id
1 'polypeptide(L)'
;MTPLYCPSKKKTVNDFVIGAYQLPEQVLQGVRLALNIKYAALYTVNAKAIGDPHSLQEDQRVLVAAHATEKMLPDAPYGFVLYDGEEGGDVDPDTEGYGQAWDELSDYEKCLHVRNLNELKPTTRNKLRITRPYKSVQADMDALSSSEPLSEDTDYEITIEERWAVTIEHFLPSSMKLSSPKSSSKTWDPAMLAALYLFSSCTHGQERLAREVLDEVIALRTEQDQGDDKDPMVREQDVLNAIIMVYERAGVLPTKTMKLKTGKARRKDGKKASKGKSKAASGCT
;
A
#
# COMPACT_ATOMS: atom_id res chain seq x y z
N MET A 1 17.34 -2.82 -19.19
CA MET A 1 17.50 -3.67 -17.97
C MET A 1 16.10 -3.91 -17.42
N THR A 2 15.81 -5.05 -16.79
CA THR A 2 14.43 -5.39 -16.45
C THR A 2 14.22 -5.34 -14.93
N PRO A 3 13.39 -4.41 -14.40
CA PRO A 3 13.11 -4.38 -12.97
C PRO A 3 12.20 -5.55 -12.56
N LEU A 4 12.68 -6.37 -11.63
CA LEU A 4 11.92 -7.46 -11.02
C LEU A 4 11.28 -6.99 -9.71
N TYR A 5 10.00 -7.27 -9.51
CA TYR A 5 9.30 -7.00 -8.26
C TYR A 5 8.64 -8.27 -7.74
N CYS A 6 8.90 -8.59 -6.47
CA CYS A 6 8.27 -9.69 -5.75
C CYS A 6 7.32 -9.13 -4.68
N PRO A 7 6.00 -9.13 -4.93
CA PRO A 7 5.02 -8.54 -4.01
C PRO A 7 5.01 -9.19 -2.62
N SER A 8 5.00 -10.53 -2.57
CA SER A 8 4.95 -11.29 -1.30
C SER A 8 6.16 -11.06 -0.39
N LYS A 9 7.29 -10.61 -0.93
CA LYS A 9 8.50 -10.25 -0.17
C LYS A 9 8.76 -8.75 -0.12
N LYS A 10 7.89 -7.93 -0.74
CA LYS A 10 8.08 -6.48 -0.93
C LYS A 10 9.49 -6.12 -1.42
N LYS A 11 10.05 -6.92 -2.33
CA LYS A 11 11.45 -6.81 -2.78
C LYS A 11 11.53 -6.45 -4.26
N THR A 12 12.37 -5.47 -4.59
CA THR A 12 12.59 -5.01 -5.97
C THR A 12 14.07 -5.15 -6.34
N VAL A 13 14.35 -5.61 -7.56
CA VAL A 13 15.69 -5.66 -8.16
C VAL A 13 15.63 -4.87 -9.47
N ASN A 14 16.30 -3.72 -9.54
CA ASN A 14 16.13 -2.78 -10.65
C ASN A 14 16.96 -3.09 -11.90
N ASP A 15 18.04 -3.86 -11.75
CA ASP A 15 19.07 -4.03 -12.79
C ASP A 15 19.25 -5.51 -13.19
N PHE A 16 18.16 -6.28 -13.23
CA PHE A 16 18.25 -7.67 -13.70
C PHE A 16 18.47 -7.70 -15.21
N VAL A 17 19.46 -8.48 -15.64
CA VAL A 17 19.86 -8.62 -17.05
C VAL A 17 19.56 -10.03 -17.51
N ILE A 18 18.76 -10.15 -18.57
CA ILE A 18 18.51 -11.42 -19.26
C ILE A 18 19.56 -11.55 -20.35
N GLY A 19 20.41 -12.57 -20.27
CA GLY A 19 21.44 -12.82 -21.28
C GLY A 19 20.83 -13.42 -22.55
N ALA A 20 21.26 -12.96 -23.73
CA ALA A 20 20.71 -13.35 -25.04
C ALA A 20 20.81 -14.85 -25.40
N TYR A 21 21.54 -15.65 -24.60
CA TYR A 21 21.77 -17.09 -24.83
C TYR A 21 21.40 -17.95 -23.62
N GLN A 22 20.72 -17.40 -22.62
CA GLN A 22 20.32 -18.16 -21.43
C GLN A 22 19.06 -18.96 -21.74
N LEU A 23 19.00 -20.22 -21.29
CA LEU A 23 17.75 -20.98 -21.34
C LEU A 23 16.73 -20.38 -20.35
N PRO A 24 15.41 -20.46 -20.61
CA PRO A 24 14.38 -19.94 -19.71
C PRO A 24 14.56 -20.36 -18.24
N GLU A 25 14.92 -21.62 -17.98
CA GLU A 25 15.20 -22.11 -16.62
C GLU A 25 16.43 -21.46 -15.97
N GLN A 26 17.47 -21.14 -16.75
CA GLN A 26 18.65 -20.43 -16.24
C GLN A 26 18.29 -19.01 -15.83
N VAL A 27 17.41 -18.35 -16.58
CA VAL A 27 16.87 -17.03 -16.23
C VAL A 27 16.06 -17.12 -14.93
N LEU A 28 15.17 -18.11 -14.80
CA LEU A 28 14.40 -18.33 -13.57
C LEU A 28 15.30 -18.64 -12.37
N GLN A 29 16.39 -19.40 -12.56
CA GLN A 29 17.39 -19.63 -11.51
C GLN A 29 18.08 -18.32 -11.09
N GLY A 30 18.43 -17.46 -12.04
CA GLY A 30 18.95 -16.12 -11.76
C GLY A 30 17.96 -15.25 -10.96
N VAL A 31 16.68 -15.29 -11.32
CA VAL A 31 15.59 -14.59 -10.60
C VAL A 31 15.47 -15.09 -9.16
N ARG A 32 15.49 -16.42 -8.96
CA ARG A 32 15.44 -17.07 -7.64
C ARG A 32 16.59 -16.59 -6.75
N LEU A 33 17.81 -16.53 -7.29
CA LEU A 33 19.00 -16.05 -6.58
C LEU A 33 18.91 -14.56 -6.26
N ALA A 34 18.54 -13.71 -7.22
CA ALA A 34 18.45 -12.27 -7.03
C ALA A 34 17.41 -11.89 -5.95
N LEU A 35 16.27 -12.57 -5.95
CA LEU A 35 15.19 -12.32 -4.99
C LEU A 35 15.33 -13.13 -3.69
N ASN A 36 16.22 -14.11 -3.62
CA ASN A 36 16.38 -15.05 -2.51
C ASN A 36 15.08 -15.84 -2.23
N ILE A 37 14.54 -16.48 -3.27
CA ILE A 37 13.27 -17.24 -3.26
C ILE A 37 13.49 -18.64 -3.84
N LYS A 38 12.69 -19.61 -3.38
CA LYS A 38 12.81 -21.03 -3.80
C LYS A 38 12.06 -21.33 -5.10
N TYR A 39 10.97 -20.62 -5.34
CA TYR A 39 10.15 -20.72 -6.55
C TYR A 39 10.15 -19.38 -7.25
N ALA A 40 10.06 -19.39 -8.58
CA ALA A 40 9.91 -18.19 -9.39
C ALA A 40 9.01 -18.51 -10.59
N ALA A 41 7.94 -17.73 -10.73
CA ALA A 41 7.17 -17.62 -11.96
C ALA A 41 7.05 -16.14 -12.32
N LEU A 42 7.20 -15.83 -13.61
CA LEU A 42 7.23 -14.48 -14.13
C LEU A 42 5.87 -14.07 -14.66
N TYR A 43 5.49 -12.84 -14.38
CA TYR A 43 4.24 -12.26 -14.85
C TYR A 43 4.47 -10.82 -15.32
N THR A 44 3.68 -10.41 -16.29
CA THR A 44 3.59 -9.00 -16.66
C THR A 44 2.99 -8.18 -15.50
N VAL A 45 3.11 -6.86 -15.55
CA VAL A 45 2.38 -5.95 -14.65
C VAL A 45 0.87 -6.18 -14.65
N ASN A 46 0.30 -6.83 -15.66
CA ASN A 46 -1.13 -7.15 -15.71
C ASN A 46 -1.44 -8.57 -15.20
N ALA A 47 -0.52 -9.19 -14.45
CA ALA A 47 -0.59 -10.58 -13.98
C ALA A 47 -0.84 -11.65 -15.05
N LYS A 48 -0.48 -11.35 -16.30
CA LYS A 48 -0.41 -12.39 -17.35
C LYS A 48 0.91 -13.14 -17.20
N ALA A 49 0.84 -14.47 -17.13
CA ALA A 49 2.00 -15.33 -17.02
C ALA A 49 2.92 -15.16 -18.24
N ILE A 50 4.23 -15.12 -17.98
CA ILE A 50 5.27 -15.05 -18.99
C ILE A 50 5.92 -16.43 -19.05
N GLY A 51 5.64 -17.17 -20.12
CA GLY A 51 6.23 -18.49 -20.36
C GLY A 51 7.67 -18.44 -20.87
N ASP A 52 8.00 -17.43 -21.68
CA ASP A 52 9.35 -17.21 -22.20
C ASP A 52 9.91 -15.87 -21.70
N PRO A 53 10.95 -15.86 -20.84
CA PRO A 53 11.59 -14.63 -20.38
C PRO A 53 12.17 -13.76 -21.51
N HIS A 54 12.46 -14.32 -22.69
CA HIS A 54 12.99 -13.56 -23.83
C HIS A 54 11.93 -12.71 -24.53
N SER A 55 10.64 -12.93 -24.26
CA SER A 55 9.57 -12.09 -24.78
C SER A 55 9.44 -10.75 -24.04
N LEU A 56 10.25 -10.54 -22.99
CA LEU A 56 10.25 -9.32 -22.19
C LEU A 56 10.91 -8.17 -22.95
N GLN A 57 10.22 -7.03 -23.00
CA GLN A 57 10.83 -5.80 -23.52
C GLN A 57 11.80 -5.22 -22.49
N GLU A 58 12.85 -4.54 -22.96
CA GLU A 58 13.76 -3.80 -22.09
C GLU A 58 12.97 -2.75 -21.28
N ASP A 59 13.31 -2.60 -20.00
CA ASP A 59 12.73 -1.65 -19.04
C ASP A 59 11.26 -1.92 -18.63
N GLN A 60 10.70 -3.07 -19.02
CA GLN A 60 9.39 -3.53 -18.53
C GLN A 60 9.50 -4.07 -17.09
N ARG A 61 8.64 -3.60 -16.18
CA ARG A 61 8.55 -4.20 -14.83
C ARG A 61 7.94 -5.59 -14.90
N VAL A 62 8.56 -6.53 -14.19
CA VAL A 62 8.15 -7.93 -14.14
C VAL A 62 7.80 -8.31 -12.72
N LEU A 63 6.61 -8.90 -12.57
CA LEU A 63 6.15 -9.47 -11.33
C LEU A 63 6.68 -10.88 -11.15
N VAL A 64 7.12 -11.22 -9.94
CA VAL A 64 7.67 -12.52 -9.61
C VAL A 64 6.92 -13.16 -8.44
N ALA A 65 6.32 -14.32 -8.70
CA ALA A 65 5.73 -15.17 -7.66
C ALA A 65 6.83 -15.94 -6.93
N ALA A 66 6.82 -15.89 -5.59
CA ALA A 66 7.76 -16.61 -4.72
C ALA A 66 7.27 -18.00 -4.32
N HIS A 67 6.00 -18.34 -4.58
CA HIS A 67 5.40 -19.65 -4.26
C HIS A 67 4.55 -20.19 -5.43
N ALA A 68 4.48 -21.52 -5.55
CA ALA A 68 3.70 -22.17 -6.62
C ALA A 68 2.19 -21.94 -6.52
N THR A 69 1.69 -21.75 -5.29
CA THR A 69 0.28 -21.46 -5.00
C THR A 69 -0.03 -19.96 -5.00
N GLU A 70 0.96 -19.10 -5.23
CA GLU A 70 0.76 -17.65 -5.22
C GLU A 70 0.01 -17.23 -6.49
N LYS A 71 -1.25 -16.84 -6.31
CA LYS A 71 -2.04 -16.22 -7.37
C LYS A 71 -1.47 -14.83 -7.63
N MET A 72 -0.79 -14.67 -8.77
CA MET A 72 -0.27 -13.37 -9.16
C MET A 72 -1.41 -12.44 -9.55
N LEU A 73 -1.29 -11.18 -9.15
CA LEU A 73 -2.31 -10.17 -9.35
C LEU A 73 -1.65 -8.93 -9.96
N PRO A 74 -2.34 -8.15 -10.81
CA PRO A 74 -1.73 -7.05 -11.54
C PRO A 74 -1.01 -6.07 -10.61
N ASP A 75 0.19 -5.71 -11.00
CA ASP A 75 0.96 -4.65 -10.38
C ASP A 75 0.32 -3.30 -10.72
N ALA A 76 0.19 -2.46 -9.71
CA ALA A 76 -0.06 -1.06 -9.95
C ALA A 76 1.14 -0.43 -10.64
N PRO A 77 0.94 0.46 -11.62
CA PRO A 77 1.90 1.55 -11.77
C PRO A 77 2.06 2.26 -10.42
N TYR A 78 3.25 2.79 -10.15
CA TYR A 78 3.43 3.72 -9.03
C TYR A 78 2.37 4.84 -9.12
N GLY A 79 1.48 4.89 -8.12
CA GLY A 79 0.34 5.80 -8.07
C GLY A 79 -0.97 5.03 -8.01
N PHE A 80 -1.61 5.04 -6.85
CA PHE A 80 -3.00 4.64 -6.72
C PHE A 80 -3.89 5.78 -7.24
N VAL A 81 -4.92 5.46 -8.00
CA VAL A 81 -5.93 6.44 -8.43
C VAL A 81 -6.98 6.51 -7.34
N LEU A 82 -7.20 7.67 -6.78
CA LEU A 82 -8.27 7.85 -5.80
C LEU A 82 -9.57 8.09 -6.56
N TYR A 83 -10.53 7.20 -6.34
CA TYR A 83 -11.79 7.19 -7.08
C TYR A 83 -12.93 7.55 -6.14
N ASP A 84 -13.63 8.62 -6.50
CA ASP A 84 -14.92 9.04 -5.94
C ASP A 84 -16.01 8.50 -6.87
N GLY A 85 -16.59 7.36 -6.54
CA GLY A 85 -17.67 6.77 -7.33
C GLY A 85 -18.09 5.37 -6.90
N GLU A 86 -19.40 5.14 -6.95
CA GLU A 86 -20.05 3.85 -6.74
C GLU A 86 -19.94 3.02 -8.04
N GLU A 87 -19.11 1.98 -8.06
CA GLU A 87 -19.11 0.98 -9.15
C GLU A 87 -20.15 -0.11 -8.80
N GLY A 88 -21.42 0.12 -9.15
CA GLY A 88 -22.50 -0.87 -8.98
C GLY A 88 -22.60 -1.91 -10.11
N GLY A 89 -21.76 -1.81 -11.15
CA GLY A 89 -21.92 -2.58 -12.39
C GLY A 89 -21.19 -3.93 -12.45
N ASP A 90 -20.30 -4.22 -11.50
CA ASP A 90 -19.29 -5.28 -11.66
C ASP A 90 -19.05 -6.12 -10.40
N VAL A 91 -20.04 -6.20 -9.54
CA VAL A 91 -20.02 -7.02 -8.33
C VAL A 91 -20.62 -8.37 -8.68
N ASP A 92 -20.05 -9.46 -8.18
CA ASP A 92 -20.63 -10.80 -8.36
C ASP A 92 -22.06 -10.82 -7.81
N PRO A 93 -23.06 -11.27 -8.59
CA PRO A 93 -24.43 -11.46 -8.11
C PRO A 93 -24.54 -12.35 -6.86
N ASP A 94 -23.55 -13.21 -6.62
CA ASP A 94 -23.49 -14.08 -5.44
C ASP A 94 -22.87 -13.38 -4.21
N THR A 95 -22.44 -12.12 -4.32
CA THR A 95 -21.93 -11.33 -3.18
C THR A 95 -23.07 -10.91 -2.27
N GLU A 96 -22.88 -11.02 -0.95
CA GLU A 96 -23.83 -10.53 0.04
C GLU A 96 -24.07 -9.02 -0.12
N GLY A 97 -25.34 -8.61 -0.04
CA GLY A 97 -25.76 -7.23 -0.31
C GLY A 97 -25.84 -6.84 -1.80
N TYR A 98 -25.62 -7.76 -2.74
CA TYR A 98 -25.72 -7.45 -4.18
C TYR A 98 -27.09 -6.83 -4.55
N GLY A 99 -27.04 -5.70 -5.27
CA GLY A 99 -28.23 -4.97 -5.73
C GLY A 99 -28.86 -4.02 -4.72
N GLN A 100 -28.31 -3.91 -3.50
CA GLN A 100 -28.72 -2.92 -2.50
C GLN A 100 -27.96 -1.60 -2.67
N ALA A 101 -28.51 -0.50 -2.15
CA ALA A 101 -27.82 0.79 -2.18
C ALA A 101 -26.62 0.78 -1.22
N TRP A 102 -25.54 1.49 -1.58
CA TRP A 102 -24.30 1.50 -0.78
C TRP A 102 -24.52 1.90 0.68
N ASP A 103 -25.39 2.89 0.92
CA ASP A 103 -25.69 3.37 2.26
C ASP A 103 -26.49 2.37 3.12
N GLU A 104 -27.15 1.40 2.50
CA GLU A 104 -27.93 0.34 3.17
C GLU A 104 -27.07 -0.88 3.55
N LEU A 105 -25.89 -1.01 2.96
CA LEU A 105 -24.95 -2.10 3.25
C LEU A 105 -24.29 -1.93 4.62
N SER A 106 -24.16 -3.04 5.34
CA SER A 106 -23.29 -3.15 6.52
C SER A 106 -21.81 -2.94 6.16
N ASP A 107 -20.99 -2.65 7.17
CA ASP A 107 -19.55 -2.44 6.99
C ASP A 107 -18.84 -3.69 6.43
N TYR A 108 -19.29 -4.88 6.86
CA TYR A 108 -18.83 -6.15 6.32
C TYR A 108 -19.23 -6.35 4.85
N GLU A 109 -20.47 -6.06 4.47
CA GLU A 109 -20.93 -6.16 3.07
C GLU A 109 -20.21 -5.17 2.16
N LYS A 110 -19.96 -3.94 2.62
CA LYS A 110 -19.13 -2.94 1.92
C LYS A 110 -17.71 -3.44 1.69
N CYS A 111 -17.12 -4.06 2.70
CA CYS A 111 -15.80 -4.68 2.61
C CYS A 111 -15.79 -5.81 1.56
N LEU A 112 -16.76 -6.72 1.62
CA LEU A 112 -16.91 -7.82 0.66
C LEU A 112 -17.09 -7.32 -0.77
N HIS A 113 -17.95 -6.32 -0.98
CA HIS A 113 -18.19 -5.69 -2.27
C HIS A 113 -16.89 -5.22 -2.92
N VAL A 114 -16.08 -4.44 -2.18
CA VAL A 114 -14.83 -3.89 -2.72
C VAL A 114 -13.79 -4.98 -2.97
N ARG A 115 -13.73 -6.00 -2.10
CA ARG A 115 -12.84 -7.14 -2.28
C ARG A 115 -13.23 -7.99 -3.49
N ASN A 116 -14.51 -8.29 -3.68
CA ASN A 116 -15.03 -9.05 -4.82
C ASN A 116 -14.74 -8.32 -6.15
N LEU A 117 -14.99 -7.00 -6.19
CA LEU A 117 -14.66 -6.16 -7.35
C LEU A 117 -13.17 -6.22 -7.71
N ASN A 118 -12.30 -6.24 -6.70
CA ASN A 118 -10.86 -6.38 -6.88
C ASN A 118 -10.43 -7.77 -7.39
N GLU A 119 -11.23 -8.80 -7.16
CA GLU A 119 -11.02 -10.16 -7.67
C GLU A 119 -11.54 -10.33 -9.11
N LEU A 120 -12.73 -9.81 -9.40
CA LEU A 120 -13.37 -9.87 -10.72
C LEU A 120 -12.73 -8.90 -11.72
N LYS A 121 -12.31 -7.72 -11.24
CA LYS A 121 -11.58 -6.71 -12.03
C LYS A 121 -10.25 -6.38 -11.40
N PRO A 122 -9.22 -7.22 -11.61
CA PRO A 122 -7.89 -7.00 -11.05
C PRO A 122 -7.23 -5.66 -11.45
N THR A 123 -7.69 -5.03 -12.54
CA THR A 123 -7.27 -3.68 -12.95
C THR A 123 -7.65 -2.59 -11.95
N THR A 124 -8.61 -2.85 -11.05
CA THR A 124 -9.07 -1.87 -10.05
C THR A 124 -8.39 -1.99 -8.70
N ARG A 125 -7.52 -2.98 -8.48
CA ARG A 125 -6.83 -3.22 -7.18
C ARG A 125 -5.92 -2.10 -6.70
N ASN A 126 -5.68 -1.13 -7.57
CA ASN A 126 -4.82 0.03 -7.32
C ASN A 126 -5.61 1.34 -7.33
N LYS A 127 -6.93 1.23 -7.23
CA LYS A 127 -7.79 2.36 -6.95
C LYS A 127 -8.12 2.32 -5.46
N LEU A 128 -7.74 3.36 -4.72
CA LEU A 128 -8.27 3.56 -3.37
C LEU A 128 -9.59 4.31 -3.51
N ARG A 129 -10.68 3.62 -3.25
CA ARG A 129 -12.06 4.12 -3.34
C ARG A 129 -12.42 4.77 -2.03
N ILE A 130 -12.88 6.01 -2.13
CA ILE A 130 -13.41 6.74 -0.98
C ILE A 130 -14.84 6.28 -0.77
N THR A 131 -15.13 5.68 0.38
CA THR A 131 -16.44 5.09 0.66
C THR A 131 -17.36 5.99 1.49
N ARG A 132 -16.90 7.18 1.85
CA ARG A 132 -17.65 8.17 2.64
C ARG A 132 -17.39 9.60 2.13
N PRO A 133 -18.40 10.49 2.09
CA PRO A 133 -18.20 11.89 1.77
C PRO A 133 -17.31 12.61 2.80
N TYR A 134 -16.40 13.48 2.32
CA TYR A 134 -15.47 14.20 3.21
C TYR A 134 -16.18 15.03 4.29
N LYS A 135 -17.32 15.64 3.99
CA LYS A 135 -18.06 16.45 4.97
C LYS A 135 -18.44 15.66 6.23
N SER A 136 -18.83 14.39 6.06
CA SER A 136 -19.15 13.52 7.18
C SER A 136 -17.90 13.10 7.93
N VAL A 137 -16.83 12.75 7.20
CA VAL A 137 -15.54 12.39 7.82
C VAL A 137 -14.93 13.56 8.58
N GLN A 138 -15.02 14.79 8.06
CA GLN A 138 -14.54 15.99 8.73
C GLN A 138 -15.27 16.23 10.06
N ALA A 139 -16.59 16.05 10.09
CA ALA A 139 -17.36 16.18 11.34
C ALA A 139 -16.89 15.16 12.39
N ASP A 140 -16.63 13.92 11.97
CA ASP A 140 -16.09 12.88 12.86
C ASP A 140 -14.66 13.21 13.33
N MET A 141 -13.81 13.77 12.45
CA MET A 141 -12.45 14.24 12.82
C MET A 141 -12.49 15.39 13.83
N ASP A 142 -13.42 16.32 13.66
CA ASP A 142 -13.60 17.45 14.58
C ASP A 142 -14.09 16.95 15.95
N ALA A 143 -15.01 15.97 15.96
CA ALA A 143 -15.52 15.33 17.18
C ALA A 143 -14.41 14.60 17.97
N LEU A 144 -13.51 13.89 17.28
CA LEU A 144 -12.32 13.27 17.88
C LEU A 144 -11.42 14.30 18.58
N SER A 145 -11.27 15.47 17.96
CA SER A 145 -10.42 16.54 18.46
C SER A 145 -11.03 17.31 19.65
N SER A 146 -12.35 17.26 19.83
CA SER A 146 -13.07 17.96 20.90
C SER A 146 -13.19 17.20 22.22
N SER A 147 -12.56 16.02 22.34
CA SER A 147 -12.61 15.15 23.54
C SER A 147 -14.03 14.77 23.99
N GLU A 148 -15.02 14.80 23.08
CA GLU A 148 -16.29 14.15 23.35
C GLU A 148 -16.05 12.64 23.30
N PRO A 149 -16.45 11.88 24.33
CA PRO A 149 -16.29 10.45 24.29
C PRO A 149 -17.16 9.92 23.15
N LEU A 150 -16.51 9.39 22.12
CA LEU A 150 -17.15 8.43 21.23
C LEU A 150 -17.76 7.34 22.12
N SER A 151 -19.02 6.98 21.85
CA SER A 151 -19.83 6.03 22.61
C SER A 151 -19.00 4.92 23.27
N GLU A 152 -19.06 4.84 24.60
CA GLU A 152 -18.31 3.88 25.44
C GLU A 152 -18.56 2.40 25.10
N ASP A 153 -19.55 2.10 24.24
CA ASP A 153 -19.91 0.75 23.80
C ASP A 153 -19.30 0.33 22.44
N THR A 154 -18.51 1.20 21.79
CA THR A 154 -17.97 0.87 20.46
C THR A 154 -16.71 0.03 20.56
N ASP A 155 -16.81 -1.25 20.17
CA ASP A 155 -15.63 -2.09 19.96
C ASP A 155 -14.93 -1.68 18.65
N TYR A 156 -13.99 -0.74 18.77
CA TYR A 156 -13.22 -0.23 17.64
C TYR A 156 -12.47 -1.33 16.91
N GLU A 157 -11.91 -2.30 17.64
CA GLU A 157 -11.10 -3.36 17.05
C GLU A 157 -11.95 -4.24 16.15
N ILE A 158 -13.07 -4.75 16.67
CA ILE A 158 -13.99 -5.59 15.88
C ILE A 158 -14.46 -4.84 14.64
N THR A 159 -14.86 -3.57 14.79
CA THR A 159 -15.40 -2.80 13.65
C THR A 159 -14.33 -2.51 12.59
N ILE A 160 -13.10 -2.19 13.00
CA ILE A 160 -11.96 -2.02 12.08
C ILE A 160 -11.70 -3.34 11.32
N GLU A 161 -11.74 -4.46 12.03
CA GLU A 161 -11.54 -5.78 11.44
C GLU A 161 -12.64 -6.14 10.45
N GLU A 162 -13.90 -5.81 10.72
CA GLU A 162 -15.00 -6.02 9.76
C GLU A 162 -14.82 -5.17 8.49
N ARG A 163 -14.45 -3.88 8.65
CA ARG A 163 -14.28 -2.93 7.54
C ARG A 163 -13.12 -3.25 6.63
N TRP A 164 -12.04 -3.83 7.15
CA TRP A 164 -10.84 -4.15 6.38
C TRP A 164 -10.61 -5.66 6.17
N ALA A 165 -11.35 -6.50 6.87
CA ALA A 165 -11.20 -7.96 6.89
C ALA A 165 -9.77 -8.43 7.21
N VAL A 166 -9.04 -7.65 8.00
CA VAL A 166 -7.72 -7.97 8.55
C VAL A 166 -7.61 -7.46 9.98
N THR A 167 -6.78 -8.12 10.78
CA THR A 167 -6.50 -7.66 12.15
C THR A 167 -5.74 -6.35 12.17
N ILE A 168 -5.97 -5.53 13.20
CA ILE A 168 -5.35 -4.21 13.34
C ILE A 168 -3.81 -4.26 13.27
N GLU A 169 -3.20 -5.36 13.74
CA GLU A 169 -1.75 -5.61 13.69
C GLU A 169 -1.14 -5.49 12.29
N HIS A 170 -1.95 -5.59 11.24
CA HIS A 170 -1.52 -5.37 9.87
C HIS A 170 -1.10 -3.93 9.60
N PHE A 171 -1.60 -2.94 10.34
CA PHE A 171 -1.28 -1.52 10.15
C PHE A 171 -0.08 -1.05 10.97
N LEU A 172 0.49 -1.95 11.79
CA LEU A 172 1.40 -1.57 12.84
C LEU A 172 2.83 -2.07 12.55
N PRO A 173 3.86 -1.28 12.89
CA PRO A 173 5.24 -1.70 12.83
C PRO A 173 5.50 -2.85 13.81
N SER A 174 6.54 -3.65 13.54
CA SER A 174 6.85 -4.84 14.35
C SER A 174 7.05 -4.55 15.85
N SER A 175 7.47 -3.34 16.21
CA SER A 175 7.63 -2.88 17.61
C SER A 175 6.30 -2.68 18.35
N MET A 176 5.20 -2.50 17.62
CA MET A 176 3.87 -2.28 18.17
C MET A 176 3.03 -3.56 18.23
N LYS A 177 3.41 -4.60 17.49
CA LYS A 177 2.68 -5.88 17.46
C LYS A 177 2.75 -6.58 18.82
N LEU A 178 1.64 -7.21 19.22
CA LEU A 178 1.56 -7.95 20.47
C LEU A 178 2.48 -9.17 20.40
N SER A 179 3.50 -9.17 21.27
CA SER A 179 4.40 -10.32 21.41
C SER A 179 3.71 -11.39 22.27
N SER A 180 2.95 -12.28 21.61
CA SER A 180 2.29 -13.48 22.14
C SER A 180 0.86 -13.33 22.70
N PRO A 181 0.01 -14.38 22.55
CA PRO A 181 -1.36 -14.41 23.04
C PRO A 181 -1.50 -14.52 24.58
N LYS A 182 -0.40 -14.48 25.34
CA LYS A 182 -0.40 -14.57 26.82
C LYS A 182 0.21 -13.34 27.51
N SER A 183 0.51 -12.28 26.77
CA SER A 183 1.07 -11.05 27.33
C SER A 183 -0.04 -10.02 27.56
N SER A 184 -0.33 -9.81 28.84
CA SER A 184 -1.12 -8.74 29.45
C SER A 184 -1.27 -7.45 28.63
N SER A 185 -2.54 -7.09 28.36
CA SER A 185 -3.10 -5.74 28.43
C SER A 185 -2.27 -4.58 27.84
N LYS A 186 -1.69 -4.75 26.65
CA LYS A 186 -1.33 -3.58 25.86
C LYS A 186 -2.59 -3.16 25.10
N THR A 187 -3.49 -2.48 25.79
CA THR A 187 -4.54 -1.68 25.16
C THR A 187 -3.84 -0.68 24.26
N TRP A 188 -4.18 -0.70 22.97
CA TRP A 188 -3.72 0.29 22.01
C TRP A 188 -4.09 1.69 22.50
N ASP A 189 -3.34 2.69 22.05
CA ASP A 189 -3.69 4.08 22.34
C ASP A 189 -5.12 4.38 21.84
N PRO A 190 -6.06 4.77 22.71
CA PRO A 190 -7.46 4.95 22.33
C PRO A 190 -7.65 6.00 21.23
N ALA A 191 -6.83 7.06 21.23
CA ALA A 191 -6.89 8.10 20.23
C ALA A 191 -6.46 7.58 18.84
N MET A 192 -5.37 6.81 18.78
CA MET A 192 -4.97 6.10 17.57
C MET A 192 -6.05 5.12 17.08
N LEU A 193 -6.65 4.33 17.98
CA LEU A 193 -7.72 3.40 17.63
C LEU A 193 -8.92 4.13 17.03
N ALA A 194 -9.35 5.23 17.63
CA ALA A 194 -10.47 6.02 17.16
C ALA A 194 -10.19 6.65 15.78
N ALA A 195 -8.97 7.11 15.53
CA ALA A 195 -8.55 7.59 14.22
C ALA A 195 -8.50 6.47 13.17
N LEU A 196 -8.01 5.27 13.54
CA LEU A 196 -8.01 4.09 12.65
C LEU A 196 -9.43 3.60 12.34
N TYR A 197 -10.32 3.65 13.33
CA TYR A 197 -11.74 3.40 13.16
C TYR A 197 -12.33 4.34 12.11
N LEU A 198 -12.02 5.64 12.19
CA LEU A 198 -12.46 6.60 11.19
C LEU A 198 -11.84 6.33 9.82
N PHE A 199 -10.55 6.01 9.75
CA PHE A 199 -9.87 5.71 8.49
C PHE A 199 -10.42 4.46 7.79
N SER A 200 -10.74 3.42 8.56
CA SER A 200 -11.36 2.20 8.03
C SER A 200 -12.75 2.47 7.44
N SER A 201 -13.51 3.41 8.04
CA SER A 201 -14.86 3.77 7.58
C SER A 201 -14.87 4.41 6.17
N CYS A 202 -13.77 5.03 5.75
CA CYS A 202 -13.66 5.65 4.42
C CYS A 202 -12.84 4.83 3.42
N THR A 203 -12.37 3.63 3.80
CA THR A 203 -11.48 2.78 3.00
C THR A 203 -11.81 1.28 3.08
N HIS A 204 -13.10 0.93 3.15
CA HIS A 204 -13.56 -0.47 3.25
C HIS A 204 -12.88 -1.41 2.24
N GLY A 205 -12.47 -2.59 2.70
CA GLY A 205 -11.88 -3.66 1.89
C GLY A 205 -10.57 -3.30 1.16
N GLN A 206 -9.90 -2.22 1.55
CA GLN A 206 -8.72 -1.67 0.87
C GLN A 206 -7.54 -1.48 1.83
N GLU A 207 -7.38 -2.43 2.73
CA GLU A 207 -6.39 -2.42 3.82
C GLU A 207 -4.97 -2.21 3.31
N ARG A 208 -4.62 -2.83 2.18
CA ARG A 208 -3.29 -2.70 1.57
C ARG A 208 -3.00 -1.26 1.15
N LEU A 209 -3.95 -0.62 0.46
CA LEU A 209 -3.76 0.73 -0.04
C LEU A 209 -3.85 1.76 1.09
N ALA A 210 -4.78 1.57 2.03
CA ALA A 210 -4.88 2.37 3.24
C ALA A 210 -3.56 2.35 4.03
N ARG A 211 -2.95 1.17 4.17
CA ARG A 211 -1.63 1.03 4.78
C ARG A 211 -0.51 1.73 4.00
N GLU A 212 -0.51 1.66 2.68
CA GLU A 212 0.48 2.37 1.86
C GLU A 212 0.43 3.89 2.07
N VAL A 213 -0.77 4.46 2.21
CA VAL A 213 -0.95 5.88 2.55
C VAL A 213 -0.42 6.16 3.96
N LEU A 214 -0.75 5.30 4.93
CA LEU A 214 -0.31 5.48 6.32
C LEU A 214 1.22 5.40 6.44
N ASP A 215 1.85 4.39 5.81
CA ASP A 215 3.30 4.24 5.75
C ASP A 215 3.96 5.49 5.12
N GLU A 216 3.33 6.09 4.11
CA GLU A 216 3.81 7.32 3.48
C GLU A 216 3.73 8.53 4.39
N VAL A 217 2.64 8.69 5.15
CA VAL A 217 2.52 9.78 6.13
C VAL A 217 3.57 9.65 7.24
N ILE A 218 3.75 8.44 7.78
CA ILE A 218 4.77 8.16 8.81
C ILE A 218 6.17 8.46 8.27
N ALA A 219 6.44 8.09 7.01
CA ALA A 219 7.70 8.44 6.35
C ALA A 219 7.88 9.96 6.22
N LEU A 220 6.83 10.71 5.83
CA LEU A 220 6.89 12.17 5.75
C LEU A 220 7.16 12.83 7.10
N ARG A 221 6.55 12.32 8.19
CA ARG A 221 6.82 12.79 9.55
C ARG A 221 8.28 12.52 9.94
N THR A 222 8.71 11.26 9.83
CA THR A 222 10.06 10.83 10.24
C THR A 222 11.19 11.41 9.37
N GLU A 223 10.93 11.77 8.12
CA GLU A 223 11.89 12.49 7.26
C GLU A 223 11.98 13.99 7.58
N GLN A 224 10.91 14.60 8.11
CA GLN A 224 10.87 16.01 8.50
C GLN A 224 11.37 16.25 9.93
N ASP A 225 11.16 15.29 10.83
CA ASP A 225 11.65 15.33 12.20
C ASP A 225 13.16 15.02 12.22
N GLN A 226 14.00 16.06 12.24
CA GLN A 226 15.45 15.95 12.47
C GLN A 226 15.83 15.69 13.96
N GLY A 227 14.85 15.41 14.82
CA GLY A 227 15.04 15.17 16.26
C GLY A 227 15.26 13.69 16.62
N ASP A 228 15.56 13.44 17.90
CA ASP A 228 15.80 12.09 18.49
C ASP A 228 14.59 11.15 18.44
N ASP A 229 13.40 11.66 18.12
CA ASP A 229 12.16 10.89 18.10
C ASP A 229 11.90 10.26 16.71
N LYS A 230 12.82 9.37 16.32
CA LYS A 230 12.68 8.49 15.14
C LYS A 230 11.77 7.29 15.42
N ASP A 231 10.83 7.44 16.33
CA ASP A 231 9.96 6.33 16.69
C ASP A 231 9.05 6.00 15.49
N PRO A 232 9.16 4.78 14.90
CA PRO A 232 8.30 4.35 13.81
C PRO A 232 6.86 4.08 14.26
N MET A 233 6.52 4.34 15.53
CA MET A 233 5.17 4.17 16.06
C MET A 233 4.14 5.04 15.34
N VAL A 234 2.99 4.42 15.05
CA VAL A 234 1.80 5.07 14.47
C VAL A 234 1.18 5.96 15.54
N ARG A 235 0.93 7.22 15.20
CA ARG A 235 0.26 8.21 16.07
C ARG A 235 -1.12 8.55 15.50
N GLU A 236 -2.04 9.02 16.35
CA GLU A 236 -3.33 9.56 15.92
C GLU A 236 -3.19 10.54 14.76
N GLN A 237 -2.27 11.52 14.88
CA GLN A 237 -2.05 12.52 13.85
C GLN A 237 -1.54 11.92 12.52
N ASP A 238 -0.79 10.81 12.55
CA ASP A 238 -0.37 10.12 11.33
C ASP A 238 -1.60 9.57 10.58
N VAL A 239 -2.57 9.04 11.31
CA VAL A 239 -3.81 8.51 10.74
C VAL A 239 -4.72 9.63 10.22
N LEU A 240 -4.90 10.71 10.99
CA LEU A 240 -5.67 11.88 10.54
C LEU A 240 -5.07 12.52 9.29
N ASN A 241 -3.73 12.63 9.22
CA ASN A 241 -3.03 13.12 8.04
C ASN A 241 -3.19 12.16 6.84
N ALA A 242 -3.26 10.84 7.08
CA ALA A 242 -3.53 9.87 6.02
C ALA A 242 -4.93 10.05 5.42
N ILE A 243 -5.94 10.29 6.25
CA ILE A 243 -7.30 10.64 5.81
C ILE A 243 -7.26 11.89 4.93
N ILE A 244 -6.66 12.99 5.40
CA ILE A 244 -6.55 14.24 4.63
C ILE A 244 -5.84 13.99 3.29
N MET A 245 -4.74 13.24 3.30
CA MET A 245 -3.96 12.91 2.10
C MET A 245 -4.80 12.15 1.06
N VAL A 246 -5.67 11.22 1.50
CA VAL A 246 -6.61 10.51 0.64
C VAL A 246 -7.56 11.49 -0.05
N TYR A 247 -8.20 12.40 0.68
CA TYR A 247 -9.16 13.34 0.11
C TYR A 247 -8.51 14.45 -0.74
N GLU A 248 -7.32 14.92 -0.38
CA GLU A 248 -6.56 15.89 -1.19
C GLU A 248 -6.14 15.32 -2.54
N ARG A 249 -5.58 14.10 -2.55
CA ARG A 249 -5.12 13.46 -3.78
C ARG A 249 -6.27 12.97 -4.66
N ALA A 250 -7.46 12.80 -4.08
CA ALA A 250 -8.70 12.54 -4.81
C ALA A 250 -9.27 13.82 -5.47
N GLY A 251 -8.72 14.99 -5.17
CA GLY A 251 -9.23 16.27 -5.66
C GLY A 251 -10.48 16.78 -4.93
N VAL A 252 -10.91 16.10 -3.86
CA VAL A 252 -12.06 16.51 -3.03
C VAL A 252 -11.70 17.73 -2.18
N LEU A 253 -10.45 17.80 -1.71
CA LEU A 253 -9.91 18.95 -1.00
C LEU A 253 -8.94 19.75 -1.88
N PRO A 254 -8.86 21.08 -1.71
CA PRO A 254 -7.80 21.87 -2.31
C PRO A 254 -6.45 21.41 -1.77
N THR A 255 -5.52 21.04 -2.64
CA THR A 255 -4.21 20.52 -2.27
C THR A 255 -3.42 21.53 -1.41
N LYS A 256 -3.38 21.34 -0.10
CA LYS A 256 -2.62 22.18 0.83
C LYS A 256 -1.30 21.49 1.17
N THR A 257 -0.32 21.61 0.28
CA THR A 257 1.11 21.62 0.65
C THR A 257 1.65 20.53 1.60
N MET A 258 1.09 19.31 1.65
CA MET A 258 1.94 18.15 1.89
C MET A 258 2.80 17.99 0.63
N LYS A 259 3.85 18.82 0.51
CA LYS A 259 4.78 18.83 -0.62
C LYS A 259 5.50 17.49 -0.67
N LEU A 260 4.91 16.53 -1.37
CA LEU A 260 5.71 15.48 -1.97
C LEU A 260 6.67 16.15 -2.94
N LYS A 261 7.97 15.95 -2.70
CA LYS A 261 8.93 15.89 -3.79
C LYS A 261 8.69 14.57 -4.54
N THR A 262 7.53 14.44 -5.18
CA THR A 262 7.20 13.31 -6.05
C THR A 262 8.22 13.28 -7.20
N GLY A 263 8.93 12.16 -7.33
CA GLY A 263 9.38 11.63 -8.62
C GLY A 263 10.69 12.14 -9.24
N LYS A 264 11.19 13.35 -8.94
CA LYS A 264 12.39 13.89 -9.66
C LYS A 264 13.69 13.96 -8.87
N ALA A 265 13.66 13.95 -7.54
CA ALA A 265 14.87 14.10 -6.71
C ALA A 265 15.65 12.78 -6.56
N ARG A 266 14.98 11.64 -6.41
CA ARG A 266 15.65 10.32 -6.29
C ARG A 266 16.45 9.92 -7.54
N ARG A 267 16.12 10.45 -8.72
CA ARG A 267 16.92 10.23 -9.95
C ARG A 267 18.17 11.12 -10.06
N LYS A 268 18.29 12.19 -9.26
CA LYS A 268 19.42 13.13 -9.37
C LYS A 268 20.56 12.82 -8.39
N ASP A 269 20.25 12.29 -7.21
CA ASP A 269 21.28 11.93 -6.23
C ASP A 269 22.02 10.63 -6.56
N GLY A 270 21.35 9.67 -7.23
CA GLY A 270 22.03 8.48 -7.78
C GLY A 270 22.96 8.76 -8.98
N LYS A 271 22.73 9.85 -9.72
CA LYS A 271 23.57 10.22 -10.89
C LYS A 271 24.75 11.14 -10.55
N LYS A 272 24.80 11.72 -9.34
CA LYS A 272 25.98 12.47 -8.88
C LYS A 272 27.00 11.59 -8.14
N ALA A 273 26.56 10.48 -7.53
CA ALA A 273 27.46 9.55 -6.83
C ALA A 273 28.33 8.69 -7.77
N SER A 274 28.03 8.59 -9.07
CA SER A 274 28.80 7.81 -10.05
C SER A 274 29.72 8.64 -10.96
N LYS A 275 29.91 9.93 -10.69
CA LYS A 275 30.75 10.83 -11.51
C LYS A 275 31.93 11.47 -10.76
N GLY A 276 32.46 10.75 -9.77
CA GLY A 276 33.60 11.18 -8.96
C GLY A 276 34.65 10.09 -8.79
N LYS A 277 35.17 9.51 -9.88
CA LYS A 277 36.43 8.74 -9.84
C LYS A 277 37.02 8.53 -11.24
N SER A 278 37.58 9.60 -11.81
CA SER A 278 38.65 9.45 -12.81
C SER A 278 39.40 10.77 -13.04
N LYS A 279 40.70 10.71 -12.72
CA LYS A 279 41.81 11.60 -13.08
C LYS A 279 41.97 12.94 -12.33
N ALA A 280 42.79 12.90 -11.30
CA ALA A 280 43.89 13.85 -11.12
C ALA A 280 45.03 13.19 -10.33
N ALA A 281 46.19 12.99 -10.99
CA ALA A 281 47.56 13.10 -10.45
C ALA A 281 48.55 12.31 -11.33
N SER A 282 49.19 13.00 -12.27
CA SER A 282 50.66 13.03 -12.34
C SER A 282 51.09 14.15 -13.29
N GLY A 283 51.53 15.26 -12.71
CA GLY A 283 52.35 16.25 -13.40
C GLY A 283 53.75 16.24 -12.81
N CYS A 284 54.74 16.38 -13.69
CA CYS A 284 56.15 16.72 -13.46
C CYS A 284 57.00 15.81 -12.55
N THR A 285 57.91 15.06 -13.16
CA THR A 285 59.28 15.57 -13.43
C THR A 285 59.74 15.08 -14.79
#